data_AF-A0A534UH40-F1
#
_entry.id   AF-A0A534UH40-F1
#
_cell.length_a   1.000
_cell.length_b   1.000
_cell.length_c   1.000
_cell.angle_alpha   90.00
_cell.angle_beta   90.00
_cell.angle_gamma   90.00
#
_symmetry.space_group_name_H-M   'P 1'
#
loop_
_entity.id
_entity.type
_entity.pdbx_description
1 polymer ?
#
loop_
_entity_poly.entity_id
_entity_poly.type
_entity_poly.pdbx_seq_one_letter_code
_entity_poly.pdbx_strand_id
1 'polypeptide(L)'
;MHEARNRFKTLGRKWPDNAIRELGMYVTCENSDDIAYIVREAGEDCLVIGTDYGHTDTSSDVDAIKVFRERPDVSADVKRKILSDNARALYSL
;
A
#
# COMPACT_ATOMS: atom_id res chain seq x y z
N MET A 1 12.20 2.28 -7.78
CA MET A 1 12.32 1.09 -8.68
C MET A 1 13.35 1.22 -9.82
N HIS A 2 14.36 2.12 -9.73
CA HIS A 2 15.32 2.33 -10.83
C HIS A 2 16.17 1.09 -11.15
N GLU A 3 16.76 0.46 -10.13
CA GLU A 3 17.62 -0.71 -10.30
C GLU A 3 16.86 -1.92 -10.88
N ALA A 4 15.67 -2.20 -10.35
CA ALA A 4 14.80 -3.26 -10.84
C ALA A 4 14.44 -3.09 -12.33
N ARG A 5 14.17 -1.85 -12.77
CA ARG A 5 13.94 -1.53 -14.20
C ARG A 5 15.15 -1.86 -15.05
N ASN A 6 16.36 -1.51 -14.58
CA ASN A 6 17.59 -1.83 -15.30
C ASN A 6 17.80 -3.34 -15.43
N ARG A 7 17.52 -4.13 -14.37
CA ARG A 7 17.60 -5.60 -14.44
C ARG A 7 16.59 -6.23 -15.40
N PHE A 8 15.36 -5.73 -15.44
CA PHE A 8 14.37 -6.23 -16.40
C PHE A 8 14.84 -6.00 -17.83
N LYS A 9 15.40 -4.82 -18.10
CA LYS A 9 15.97 -4.48 -19.40
C LYS A 9 17.14 -5.39 -19.79
N THR A 10 18.09 -5.67 -18.88
CA THR A 10 19.22 -6.57 -19.18
C THR A 10 18.78 -8.01 -19.43
N LEU A 11 17.67 -8.45 -18.83
CA LEU A 11 17.06 -9.75 -19.04
C LEU A 11 16.14 -9.82 -20.28
N GLY A 12 16.03 -8.74 -21.06
CA GLY A 12 15.13 -8.67 -22.22
C GLY A 12 13.64 -8.72 -21.86
N ARG A 13 13.28 -8.42 -20.60
CA ARG A 13 11.91 -8.43 -20.09
C ARG A 13 11.31 -7.02 -20.15
N LYS A 14 10.05 -6.91 -20.55
CA LYS A 14 9.31 -5.64 -20.49
C LYS A 14 9.04 -5.29 -19.02
N TRP A 15 9.29 -4.03 -18.65
CA TRP A 15 8.90 -3.54 -17.33
C TRP A 15 7.37 -3.38 -17.28
N PRO A 16 6.69 -3.93 -16.25
CA PRO A 16 5.25 -3.84 -16.09
C PRO A 16 4.77 -2.42 -15.73
N ASP A 17 3.54 -2.10 -16.11
CA ASP A 17 2.96 -0.76 -15.86
C ASP A 17 2.73 -0.55 -14.36
N ASN A 18 2.29 -1.60 -13.64
CA ASN A 18 2.24 -1.64 -12.18
C ASN A 18 3.04 -2.84 -11.63
N ALA A 19 4.35 -2.65 -11.52
CA ALA A 19 5.28 -3.68 -11.06
C ALA A 19 4.96 -4.24 -9.68
N ILE A 20 4.50 -3.40 -8.74
CA ILE A 20 4.26 -3.84 -7.36
C ILE A 20 3.07 -4.80 -7.33
N ARG A 21 1.99 -4.45 -8.05
CA ARG A 21 0.80 -5.31 -8.17
C ARG A 21 1.09 -6.58 -8.97
N GLU A 22 1.76 -6.48 -10.11
CA GLU A 22 2.04 -7.65 -10.97
C GLU A 22 2.99 -8.66 -10.32
N LEU A 23 3.88 -8.21 -9.44
CA LEU A 23 4.77 -9.08 -8.67
C LEU A 23 4.13 -9.60 -7.36
N GLY A 24 2.87 -9.26 -7.09
CA GLY A 24 2.15 -9.70 -5.89
C GLY A 24 2.73 -9.14 -4.59
N MET A 25 3.37 -7.96 -4.64
CA MET A 25 3.94 -7.33 -3.47
C MET A 25 2.87 -6.46 -2.77
N TYR A 26 2.73 -6.63 -1.47
CA TYR A 26 1.85 -5.82 -0.63
C TYR A 26 2.61 -5.35 0.60
N VAL A 27 2.28 -4.15 1.08
CA VAL A 27 2.93 -3.51 2.23
C VAL A 27 1.85 -2.92 3.13
N THR A 28 1.97 -3.16 4.43
CA THR A 28 1.10 -2.52 5.41
C THR A 28 1.46 -1.05 5.59
N CYS A 29 0.47 -0.19 5.78
CA CYS A 29 0.68 1.21 6.15
C CYS A 29 -0.01 1.54 7.47
N GLU A 30 0.47 2.59 8.12
CA GLU A 30 -0.04 3.13 9.38
C GLU A 30 -0.53 4.57 9.19
N ASN A 31 -1.27 5.12 10.16
CA ASN A 31 -1.75 6.50 10.07
C ASN A 31 -0.64 7.55 10.17
N SER A 32 0.49 7.19 10.76
CA SER A 32 1.70 8.02 10.89
C SER A 32 2.42 8.23 9.55
N ASP A 33 2.14 7.39 8.54
CA ASP A 33 2.76 7.48 7.23
C ASP A 33 2.26 8.68 6.40
N ASP A 34 3.15 9.21 5.56
CA ASP A 34 2.81 10.15 4.49
C ASP A 34 2.21 9.39 3.30
N ILE A 35 0.95 8.99 3.45
CA ILE A 35 0.22 8.20 2.46
C ILE A 35 0.12 8.92 1.11
N ALA A 36 -0.08 10.24 1.09
CA ALA A 36 -0.18 11.00 -0.15
C ALA A 36 1.14 10.96 -0.93
N TYR A 37 2.28 11.10 -0.24
CA TYR A 37 3.60 10.91 -0.85
C TYR A 37 3.79 9.49 -1.36
N ILE A 38 3.50 8.47 -0.55
CA ILE A 38 3.72 7.05 -0.90
C ILE A 38 2.89 6.68 -2.13
N VAL A 39 1.60 7.05 -2.16
CA VAL A 39 0.72 6.77 -3.30
C VAL A 39 1.25 7.41 -4.58
N ARG A 40 1.79 8.63 -4.51
CA ARG A 40 2.39 9.31 -5.67
C ARG A 40 3.64 8.59 -6.20
N GLU A 41 4.50 8.10 -5.31
CA GLU A 41 5.80 7.52 -5.69
C GLU A 41 5.73 6.01 -6.02
N ALA A 42 4.89 5.26 -5.30
CA ALA A 42 4.82 3.80 -5.36
C ALA A 42 3.49 3.26 -5.90
N GLY A 43 2.44 4.08 -5.92
CA GLY A 43 1.09 3.66 -6.28
C GLY A 43 0.27 3.17 -5.08
N GLU A 44 -1.03 3.06 -5.30
CA GLU A 44 -2.04 2.73 -4.26
C GLU A 44 -2.44 1.25 -4.22
N ASP A 45 -2.13 0.48 -5.25
CA ASP A 45 -2.65 -0.89 -5.46
C ASP A 45 -1.98 -1.98 -4.59
N CYS A 46 -1.02 -1.59 -3.76
CA CYS A 46 -0.22 -2.49 -2.93
C CYS A 46 -0.26 -2.19 -1.44
N LEU A 47 -0.98 -1.14 -1.03
CA LEU A 47 -1.05 -0.71 0.36
C LEU A 47 -2.25 -1.34 1.07
N VAL A 48 -2.05 -1.78 2.31
CA VAL A 48 -3.09 -2.34 3.18
C VAL A 48 -3.00 -1.70 4.55
N ILE A 49 -4.10 -1.16 5.09
CA ILE A 49 -4.07 -0.59 6.45
C ILE A 49 -3.82 -1.70 7.48
N GLY A 50 -2.91 -1.46 8.42
CA GLY A 50 -2.67 -2.33 9.58
C GLY A 50 -2.98 -1.60 10.88
N THR A 51 -3.62 -2.27 11.83
CA THR A 51 -3.82 -1.73 13.20
C THR A 51 -2.70 -2.14 14.15
N ASP A 52 -1.88 -3.11 13.76
CA ASP A 52 -0.87 -3.77 14.59
C ASP A 52 -1.39 -4.19 15.99
N TYR A 53 -2.63 -4.68 16.01
CA TYR A 53 -3.36 -4.93 17.25
C TYR A 53 -2.67 -5.98 18.10
N GLY A 54 -2.39 -5.64 19.36
CA GLY A 54 -1.75 -6.51 20.35
C GLY A 54 -0.27 -6.21 20.58
N HIS A 55 0.32 -5.27 19.84
CA HIS A 55 1.63 -4.72 20.16
C HIS A 55 1.57 -3.82 21.40
N THR A 56 2.67 -3.80 22.16
CA THR A 56 2.79 -3.03 23.41
C THR A 56 3.48 -1.68 23.24
N ASP A 57 3.91 -1.37 22.02
CA ASP A 57 4.54 -0.11 21.67
C ASP A 57 3.58 0.80 20.89
N THR A 58 4.08 1.90 20.34
CA THR A 58 3.29 2.92 19.65
C THR A 58 2.79 2.51 18.27
N SER A 59 3.15 1.32 17.76
CA SER A 59 2.65 0.81 16.47
C SER A 59 1.19 0.35 16.52
N SER A 60 0.71 -0.05 17.71
CA SER A 60 -0.68 -0.47 17.89
C SER A 60 -1.63 0.73 17.79
N ASP A 61 -2.49 0.73 16.76
CA ASP A 61 -3.51 1.75 16.51
C ASP A 61 -4.89 1.08 16.35
N VAL A 62 -5.62 1.00 17.45
CA VAL A 62 -6.96 0.40 17.52
C VAL A 62 -8.00 1.16 16.69
N ASP A 63 -7.76 2.46 16.45
CA ASP A 63 -8.65 3.33 15.69
C ASP A 63 -8.18 3.49 14.24
N ALA A 64 -7.21 2.69 13.78
CA ALA A 64 -6.49 2.96 12.54
C ALA A 64 -7.42 3.15 11.34
N ILE A 65 -8.40 2.25 11.21
CA ILE A 65 -9.39 2.24 10.13
C ILE A 65 -10.26 3.50 10.16
N LYS A 66 -10.67 3.95 11.35
CA LYS A 66 -11.54 5.12 11.53
C LYS A 66 -10.79 6.39 11.16
N VAL A 67 -9.60 6.56 11.73
CA VAL A 67 -8.73 7.72 11.47
C VAL A 67 -8.37 7.80 9.98
N PHE A 68 -7.97 6.68 9.37
CA PHE A 68 -7.62 6.63 7.96
C PHE A 68 -8.79 7.03 7.05
N ARG A 69 -10.02 6.64 7.40
CA ARG A 69 -11.23 7.02 6.64
C ARG A 69 -11.48 8.52 6.64
N GLU A 70 -11.08 9.22 7.71
CA GLU A 70 -11.30 10.66 7.89
C GLU A 70 -10.20 11.52 7.25
N ARG A 71 -9.06 10.95 6.85
CA ARG A 71 -7.91 11.66 6.25
C ARG A 71 -8.28 12.54 5.04
N PRO A 72 -8.09 13.86 5.07
CA PRO A 72 -8.50 14.73 3.96
C PRO A 72 -7.51 14.72 2.78
N ASP A 73 -6.29 14.24 2.99
CA ASP A 73 -5.18 14.22 2.03
C ASP A 73 -5.23 13.04 1.04
N VAL A 74 -6.20 12.14 1.19
CA VAL A 74 -6.35 10.93 0.39
C VAL A 74 -7.75 10.85 -0.22
N SER A 75 -7.84 10.54 -1.52
CA SER A 75 -9.12 10.45 -2.23
C SER A 75 -9.96 9.26 -1.74
N ALA A 76 -11.27 9.31 -1.98
CA ALA A 76 -12.19 8.25 -1.57
C ALA A 76 -11.88 6.90 -2.25
N ASP A 77 -11.45 6.92 -3.52
CA ASP A 77 -11.08 5.71 -4.25
C ASP A 77 -9.82 5.06 -3.68
N VAL A 78 -8.81 5.85 -3.35
CA VAL A 78 -7.58 5.37 -2.71
C VAL A 78 -7.89 4.79 -1.33
N LYS A 79 -8.72 5.48 -0.54
CA LYS A 79 -9.17 4.96 0.76
C LYS A 79 -9.87 3.60 0.62
N ARG A 80 -10.76 3.43 -0.36
CA ARG A 80 -11.44 2.16 -0.60
C ARG A 80 -10.45 1.03 -0.89
N LYS A 81 -9.43 1.29 -1.72
CA LYS A 81 -8.39 0.30 -2.03
C LYS A 81 -7.60 -0.14 -0.81
N ILE A 82 -7.11 0.83 -0.03
CA ILE A 82 -6.23 0.57 1.12
C ILE A 82 -7.00 -0.06 2.30
N LEU A 83 -8.25 0.37 2.51
CA LEU A 83 -9.11 -0.16 3.58
C LEU A 83 -9.76 -1.50 3.22
N SER A 84 -9.82 -1.89 1.94
CA SER A 84 -10.58 -3.08 1.53
C SER A 84 -10.03 -3.80 0.30
N ASP A 85 -10.05 -3.18 -0.89
CA ASP A 85 -9.89 -3.91 -2.16
C ASP A 85 -8.54 -4.66 -2.22
N ASN A 86 -7.47 -4.03 -1.75
CA ASN A 86 -6.13 -4.63 -1.75
C ASN A 86 -6.02 -5.79 -0.76
N ALA A 87 -6.63 -5.68 0.43
CA ALA A 87 -6.66 -6.78 1.40
C ALA A 87 -7.46 -7.98 0.87
N ARG A 88 -8.59 -7.73 0.20
CA ARG A 88 -9.39 -8.79 -0.45
C ARG A 88 -8.59 -9.50 -1.55
N ALA A 89 -7.84 -8.75 -2.35
CA ALA A 89 -6.98 -9.30 -3.38
C ALA A 89 -5.81 -10.12 -2.79
N LEU A 90 -5.16 -9.61 -1.74
CA LEU A 90 -4.06 -10.29 -1.06
C LEU A 90 -4.49 -11.58 -0.37
N TYR A 91 -5.58 -11.53 0.40
CA TYR A 91 -6.02 -12.64 1.25
C TYR A 91 -7.11 -13.53 0.62
N SER A 92 -7.54 -13.22 -0.61
CA SER A 92 -8.62 -13.93 -1.31
C SER A 92 -9.93 -13.99 -0.51
N LEU A 93 -10.38 -12.82 -0.01
CA LEU A 93 -11.62 -12.63 0.77
C LEU A 93 -12.83 -12.22 -0.08
#